data_AF-A0A844AGN8-F1
#
_entry.id   AF-A0A844AGN8-F1
#
_cell.length_a   1.000
_cell.length_b   1.000
_cell.length_c   1.000
_cell.angle_alpha   90.00
_cell.angle_beta   90.00
_cell.angle_gamma   90.00
#
_symmetry.space_group_name_H-M   'P 1'
#
loop_
_entity.id
_entity.type
_entity.pdbx_description
1 polymer ?
#
loop_
_entity_poly.entity_id
_entity_poly.type
_entity_poly.pdbx_seq_one_letter_code
_entity_poly.pdbx_strand_id
1 'polypeptide(L)'
;MVLQMPRPFKHPKTGVYYFRVRVPADLIGVLGKTEVKVSLGTKDPALAKELFSDKERKVAQEWKTLRSQPEPLTQKQIVALSGKVYRKIIERFDDDPGSPSLWQNIIDLAMRVAKAGNWEQWYGESVDQLLLSEGFKTDAESRDKLIRSAHDALLQAGEQQLKKAQGDYSPDPRANRFPPIQKRQTSAKGISLIDLFDLWERDHLAGNGSPRTPGDFRQKIESFRDYLGHEEVGRITPLNVSEYCDFLRHEKGLSAKTVNGKYLAAIRIVFRVGLAKSRIAVDPTANVKVAVPRAIKERPKGFTDDEAKTILTCAMRDPSTLGGMATLNKLACRWVPWICAYTGARAGEITQLRREDFTEQFGIPFIKITPEAGSVKTGVYRMVPLHPHLIELGLLKVIRERPAGPIFYLPNNRSRKAGHTQAASVRGKVSDWVRETANVKDPRVQPNHAWRHRFKTVARDVDISVHYMAAIQGHEDGTSNFEYGEFGMKALYREILKLPKYDVRV
;
A
#
# COMPACT_ATOMS: atom_id res chain seq x y z
N MET A 1 2.47 -10.22 26.31
CA MET A 1 1.19 -10.98 26.30
C MET A 1 0.53 -10.79 24.94
N VAL A 2 0.45 -11.83 24.11
CA VAL A 2 -0.24 -11.77 22.82
C VAL A 2 -1.74 -11.75 23.13
N LEU A 3 -2.42 -10.64 22.88
CA LEU A 3 -3.88 -10.59 22.98
C LEU A 3 -4.44 -11.52 21.90
N GLN A 4 -4.98 -12.68 22.32
CA GLN A 4 -5.70 -13.56 21.39
C GLN A 4 -6.90 -12.78 20.84
N MET A 5 -7.01 -12.74 19.51
CA MET A 5 -8.16 -12.17 18.86
C MET A 5 -9.44 -12.94 19.24
N PRO A 6 -10.56 -12.25 19.48
CA PRO A 6 -11.84 -12.90 19.72
C PRO A 6 -12.18 -13.87 18.57
N ARG A 7 -12.69 -15.05 18.91
CA ARG A 7 -13.06 -16.09 17.95
C ARG A 7 -14.36 -16.77 18.36
N PRO A 8 -15.10 -17.40 17.42
CA PRO A 8 -16.30 -18.15 17.75
C PRO A 8 -16.04 -19.18 18.86
N PHE A 9 -16.80 -19.12 19.95
CA PHE A 9 -16.70 -20.03 21.08
C PHE A 9 -17.58 -21.26 20.83
N LYS A 10 -16.98 -22.45 20.67
CA LYS A 10 -17.74 -23.70 20.50
C LYS A 10 -18.27 -24.18 21.85
N HIS A 11 -19.58 -24.35 21.98
CA HIS A 11 -20.18 -24.82 23.23
C HIS A 11 -19.90 -26.31 23.45
N PRO A 12 -19.37 -26.72 24.62
CA PRO A 12 -18.83 -28.07 24.83
C PRO A 12 -19.91 -29.18 24.78
N LYS A 13 -21.15 -28.88 25.16
CA LYS A 13 -22.24 -29.86 25.21
C LYS A 13 -23.08 -29.95 23.92
N THR A 14 -23.22 -28.83 23.20
CA THR A 14 -24.18 -28.73 22.08
C THR A 14 -23.48 -28.61 20.73
N GLY A 15 -22.18 -28.28 20.71
CA GLY A 15 -21.40 -28.05 19.50
C GLY A 15 -21.74 -26.76 18.74
N VAL A 16 -22.74 -26.00 19.20
CA VAL A 16 -23.15 -24.71 18.60
C VAL A 16 -22.13 -23.63 18.93
N TYR A 17 -21.82 -22.77 17.97
CA TYR A 17 -20.91 -21.65 18.15
C TYR A 17 -21.61 -20.44 18.76
N TYR A 18 -20.88 -19.69 19.57
CA TYR A 18 -21.33 -18.47 20.26
C TYR A 18 -20.37 -17.31 19.96
N PHE A 19 -20.95 -16.12 19.83
CA PHE A 19 -20.23 -14.87 19.99
C PHE A 19 -20.01 -14.63 21.48
N ARG A 20 -18.76 -14.56 21.92
CA ARG A 20 -18.40 -14.30 23.33
C ARG A 20 -17.27 -13.28 23.38
N VAL A 21 -17.56 -12.08 23.86
CA VAL A 21 -16.57 -11.00 24.05
C VAL A 21 -16.72 -10.37 25.42
N ARG A 22 -15.60 -9.96 26.02
CA ARG A 22 -15.60 -9.23 27.29
C ARG A 22 -16.05 -7.79 27.05
N VAL A 23 -16.92 -7.27 27.91
CA VAL A 23 -17.29 -5.85 27.90
C VAL A 23 -16.11 -5.02 28.40
N PRO A 24 -15.71 -3.95 27.68
CA PRO A 24 -14.68 -3.02 28.13
C PRO A 24 -15.01 -2.41 29.50
N ALA A 25 -13.99 -2.22 30.36
CA ALA A 25 -14.20 -1.81 31.75
C ALA A 25 -15.00 -0.51 31.90
N ASP A 26 -14.77 0.45 30.98
CA ASP A 26 -15.48 1.72 30.89
C ASP A 26 -16.98 1.59 30.57
N LEU A 27 -17.39 0.46 29.99
CA LEU A 27 -18.77 0.19 29.59
C LEU A 27 -19.51 -0.78 30.52
N ILE A 28 -18.83 -1.41 31.51
CA ILE A 28 -19.47 -2.35 32.43
C ILE A 28 -20.57 -1.66 33.24
N GLY A 29 -20.30 -0.46 33.76
CA GLY A 29 -21.29 0.31 34.53
C GLY A 29 -22.51 0.74 33.72
N VAL A 30 -22.34 0.95 32.40
CA VAL A 30 -23.42 1.37 31.50
C VAL A 30 -24.24 0.17 31.00
N LEU A 31 -23.58 -0.95 30.68
CA LEU A 31 -24.21 -2.14 30.11
C LEU A 31 -24.69 -3.15 31.16
N GLY A 32 -24.31 -2.98 32.42
CA GLY A 32 -24.69 -3.87 33.54
C GLY A 32 -24.18 -5.31 33.43
N LYS A 33 -23.22 -5.57 32.53
CA LYS A 33 -22.71 -6.94 32.25
C LYS A 33 -21.22 -6.92 31.94
N THR A 34 -20.53 -8.01 32.28
CA THR A 34 -19.08 -8.16 32.10
C THR A 34 -18.70 -8.89 30.80
N GLU A 35 -19.65 -9.60 30.18
CA GLU A 35 -19.48 -10.26 28.87
C GLU A 35 -20.75 -10.17 28.02
N VAL A 36 -20.57 -10.15 26.70
CA VAL A 36 -21.64 -10.34 25.71
C VAL A 36 -21.52 -11.76 25.18
N LYS A 37 -22.51 -12.61 25.47
CA LYS A 37 -22.55 -14.01 25.03
C LYS A 37 -23.86 -14.29 24.29
N VAL A 38 -23.78 -14.56 22.98
CA VAL A 38 -24.95 -14.79 22.11
C VAL A 38 -24.70 -16.00 21.22
N SER A 39 -25.71 -16.87 21.08
CA SER A 39 -25.63 -18.02 20.15
C SER A 39 -25.55 -17.53 18.70
N LEU A 40 -24.67 -18.12 17.90
CA LEU A 40 -24.62 -17.90 16.45
C LEU A 40 -25.54 -18.85 15.68
N GLY A 41 -26.23 -19.77 16.38
CA GLY A 41 -27.24 -20.64 15.78
C GLY A 41 -26.70 -21.70 14.81
N THR A 42 -25.38 -21.86 14.71
CA THR A 42 -24.76 -22.81 13.77
C THR A 42 -23.71 -23.69 14.45
N LYS A 43 -23.56 -24.92 13.94
CA LYS A 43 -22.47 -25.85 14.28
C LYS A 43 -21.35 -25.85 13.23
N ASP A 44 -21.57 -25.20 12.08
CA ASP A 44 -20.60 -25.07 11.00
C ASP A 44 -19.54 -24.01 11.35
N PRO A 45 -18.24 -24.38 11.41
CA PRO A 45 -17.16 -23.45 11.69
C PRO A 45 -17.03 -22.29 10.69
N ALA A 46 -17.34 -22.50 9.40
CA ALA A 46 -17.17 -21.48 8.38
C ALA A 46 -18.25 -20.40 8.51
N LEU A 47 -19.52 -20.80 8.54
CA LEU A 47 -20.65 -19.91 8.80
C LEU A 47 -20.55 -19.23 10.18
N ALA A 48 -20.06 -19.94 11.20
CA ALA A 48 -19.82 -19.34 12.52
C ALA A 48 -18.83 -18.18 12.49
N LYS A 49 -17.80 -18.26 11.64
CA LYS A 49 -16.79 -17.19 11.51
C LYS A 49 -17.38 -15.94 10.86
N GLU A 50 -18.20 -16.11 9.83
CA GLU A 50 -18.92 -15.01 9.17
C GLU A 50 -19.90 -14.33 10.12
N LEU A 51 -20.78 -15.10 10.77
CA LEU A 51 -21.76 -14.59 11.73
C LEU A 51 -21.09 -13.91 12.94
N PHE A 52 -19.94 -14.43 13.37
CA PHE A 52 -19.15 -13.79 14.42
C PHE A 52 -18.63 -12.42 13.99
N SER A 53 -18.09 -12.30 12.78
CA SER A 53 -17.58 -11.03 12.23
C SER A 53 -18.68 -9.97 12.16
N ASP A 54 -19.86 -10.34 11.67
CA ASP A 54 -21.00 -9.42 11.61
C ASP A 54 -21.49 -9.01 13.00
N LYS A 55 -21.51 -9.93 13.96
CA LYS A 55 -21.87 -9.63 15.34
C LYS A 55 -20.82 -8.75 16.02
N GLU A 56 -19.54 -9.01 15.77
CA GLU A 56 -18.43 -8.20 16.26
C GLU A 56 -18.51 -6.77 15.74
N ARG A 57 -18.79 -6.59 14.44
CA ARG A 57 -18.97 -5.27 13.82
C ARG A 57 -20.11 -4.49 14.48
N LYS A 58 -21.26 -5.14 14.72
CA LYS A 58 -22.41 -4.51 15.40
C LYS A 58 -22.07 -4.10 16.83
N VAL A 59 -21.49 -5.00 17.62
CA VAL A 59 -21.12 -4.73 19.01
C VAL A 59 -20.05 -3.64 19.12
N ALA A 60 -19.05 -3.64 18.24
CA ALA A 60 -18.04 -2.58 18.17
C ALA A 60 -18.66 -1.21 17.85
N GLN A 61 -19.65 -1.18 16.97
CA GLN A 61 -20.39 0.04 16.66
C GLN A 61 -21.23 0.53 17.84
N GLU A 62 -21.96 -0.36 18.53
CA GLU A 62 -22.72 -0.03 19.75
C GLU A 62 -21.79 0.57 20.82
N TRP A 63 -20.65 -0.05 21.07
CA TRP A 63 -19.65 0.47 22.02
C TRP A 63 -19.08 1.82 21.60
N LYS A 64 -18.86 2.04 20.30
CA LYS A 64 -18.43 3.34 19.77
C LYS A 64 -19.50 4.41 20.01
N THR A 65 -20.77 4.10 19.79
CA THR A 65 -21.89 5.01 20.06
C THR A 65 -22.02 5.31 21.56
N LEU A 66 -21.89 4.31 22.43
CA LEU A 66 -21.92 4.54 23.88
C LEU A 66 -20.81 5.49 24.35
N ARG A 67 -19.65 5.47 23.68
CA ARG A 67 -18.52 6.36 23.95
C ARG A 67 -18.61 7.73 23.29
N SER A 68 -19.51 7.94 22.35
CA SER A 68 -19.62 9.24 21.67
C SER A 68 -20.20 10.31 22.61
N GLN A 69 -20.01 11.57 22.25
CA GLN A 69 -20.75 12.65 22.88
C GLN A 69 -22.21 12.64 22.39
N PRO A 70 -23.19 12.96 23.25
CA PRO A 70 -24.57 13.16 22.83
C PRO A 70 -24.68 14.33 21.83
N GLU A 71 -25.41 14.12 20.73
CA GLU A 71 -25.70 15.17 19.75
C GLU A 71 -27.21 15.35 19.53
N PRO A 72 -27.70 16.59 19.29
CA PRO A 72 -29.10 16.82 18.96
C PRO A 72 -29.49 16.10 17.67
N LEU A 73 -30.68 15.50 17.67
CA LEU A 73 -31.28 14.95 16.45
C LEU A 73 -31.96 16.06 15.66
N THR A 74 -31.79 16.02 14.34
CA THR A 74 -32.61 16.83 13.44
C THR A 74 -34.04 16.32 13.41
N GLN A 75 -35.01 17.19 13.10
CA GLN A 75 -36.41 16.78 12.93
C GLN A 75 -36.55 15.64 11.93
N LYS A 76 -35.82 15.67 10.81
CA LYS A 76 -35.83 14.62 9.79
C LYS A 76 -35.35 13.26 10.33
N GLN A 77 -34.35 13.25 11.21
CA GLN A 77 -33.87 12.03 11.86
C GLN A 77 -34.89 11.47 12.86
N ILE A 78 -35.54 12.34 13.63
CA ILE A 78 -36.62 11.93 14.56
C ILE A 78 -37.74 11.24 13.77
N VAL A 79 -38.21 11.83 12.66
CA VAL A 79 -39.23 11.22 11.82
C VAL A 79 -38.73 9.92 11.16
N ALA A 80 -37.47 9.85 10.73
CA ALA A 80 -36.91 8.62 10.15
C ALA A 80 -36.86 7.46 11.16
N LEU A 81 -36.45 7.75 12.40
CA LEU A 81 -36.35 6.80 13.50
C LEU A 81 -37.72 6.32 13.95
N SER A 82 -38.71 7.21 14.12
CA SER A 82 -40.08 6.77 14.41
C SER A 82 -40.68 5.93 13.29
N GLY A 83 -40.32 6.21 12.03
CA GLY A 83 -40.66 5.34 10.89
C GLY A 83 -40.10 3.91 10.98
N LYS A 84 -39.00 3.67 11.70
CA LYS A 84 -38.53 2.30 11.98
C LYS A 84 -39.46 1.58 12.95
N VAL A 85 -40.01 2.28 13.94
CA VAL A 85 -41.01 1.73 14.86
C VAL A 85 -42.24 1.27 14.07
N TYR A 86 -42.77 2.15 13.20
CA TYR A 86 -43.88 1.83 12.31
C TYR A 86 -43.58 0.59 11.45
N ARG A 87 -42.50 0.63 10.65
CA ARG A 87 -42.13 -0.47 9.75
C ARG A 87 -41.92 -1.79 10.47
N LYS A 88 -41.28 -1.78 11.64
CA LYS A 88 -41.04 -2.99 12.44
C LYS A 88 -42.33 -3.68 12.86
N ILE A 89 -43.37 -2.91 13.20
CA ILE A 89 -44.68 -3.47 13.54
C ILE A 89 -45.40 -3.97 12.29
N ILE A 90 -45.43 -3.18 11.22
CA ILE A 90 -46.07 -3.58 9.96
C ILE A 90 -45.45 -4.86 9.41
N GLU A 91 -44.13 -4.91 9.24
CA GLU A 91 -43.41 -6.08 8.71
C GLU A 91 -43.58 -7.33 9.59
N ARG A 92 -43.68 -7.16 10.91
CA ARG A 92 -43.79 -8.28 11.85
C ARG A 92 -45.15 -8.98 11.78
N PHE A 93 -46.20 -8.25 11.46
CA PHE A 93 -47.59 -8.69 11.51
C PHE A 93 -48.29 -8.53 10.15
N ASP A 94 -47.52 -8.46 9.06
CA ASP A 94 -48.05 -8.17 7.73
C ASP A 94 -48.97 -9.29 7.23
N ASP A 95 -48.46 -10.52 7.25
CA ASP A 95 -49.18 -11.72 6.76
C ASP A 95 -50.28 -12.19 7.71
N ASP A 96 -50.05 -12.05 9.02
CA ASP A 96 -50.99 -12.44 10.07
C ASP A 96 -51.06 -11.32 11.12
N PRO A 97 -52.02 -10.39 10.98
CA PRO A 97 -52.19 -9.30 11.93
C PRO A 97 -52.76 -9.79 13.28
N GLY A 98 -53.26 -11.02 13.41
CA GLY A 98 -53.98 -11.46 14.60
C GLY A 98 -55.36 -10.84 14.75
N SER A 99 -55.91 -10.79 15.97
CA SER A 99 -57.30 -10.37 16.19
C SER A 99 -57.49 -8.84 16.18
N PRO A 100 -58.62 -8.32 15.68
CA PRO A 100 -58.94 -6.89 15.79
C PRO A 100 -58.93 -6.35 17.23
N SER A 101 -59.40 -7.16 18.18
CA SER A 101 -59.45 -6.78 19.60
C SER A 101 -58.05 -6.55 20.20
N LEU A 102 -57.01 -7.24 19.72
CA LEU A 102 -55.63 -6.99 20.14
C LEU A 102 -55.20 -5.56 19.79
N TRP A 103 -55.40 -5.15 18.54
CA TRP A 103 -54.98 -3.83 18.08
C TRP A 103 -55.81 -2.70 18.70
N GLN A 104 -57.12 -2.90 18.87
CA GLN A 104 -57.96 -1.95 19.60
C GLN A 104 -57.44 -1.74 21.03
N ASN A 105 -57.10 -2.82 21.74
CA ASN A 105 -56.53 -2.73 23.09
C ASN A 105 -55.18 -1.99 23.10
N ILE A 106 -54.32 -2.22 22.10
CA ILE A 106 -53.02 -1.52 21.98
C ILE A 106 -53.24 -0.02 21.72
N ILE A 107 -54.16 0.33 20.84
CA ILE A 107 -54.52 1.72 20.51
C ILE A 107 -55.10 2.42 21.75
N ASP A 108 -56.05 1.79 22.45
CA ASP A 108 -56.67 2.34 23.66
C ASP A 108 -55.67 2.50 24.80
N LEU A 109 -54.72 1.56 24.93
CA LEU A 109 -53.61 1.66 25.87
C LEU A 109 -52.71 2.83 25.51
N ALA A 110 -52.31 2.96 24.25
CA ALA A 110 -51.48 4.06 23.78
C ALA A 110 -52.16 5.43 24.03
N MET A 111 -53.46 5.57 23.73
CA MET A 111 -54.22 6.79 24.04
C MET A 111 -54.29 7.09 25.54
N ARG A 112 -54.41 6.07 26.39
CA ARG A 112 -54.36 6.26 27.85
C ARG A 112 -52.98 6.73 28.33
N VAL A 113 -51.91 6.15 27.79
CA VAL A 113 -50.54 6.60 28.06
C VAL A 113 -50.36 8.06 27.66
N ALA A 114 -50.93 8.45 26.52
CA ALA A 114 -50.91 9.83 26.06
C ALA A 114 -51.58 10.81 27.02
N LYS A 115 -52.78 10.44 27.49
CA LYS A 115 -53.53 11.24 28.46
C LYS A 115 -52.82 11.33 29.82
N ALA A 116 -52.14 10.29 30.25
CA ALA A 116 -51.43 10.24 31.52
C ALA A 116 -50.07 10.97 31.49
N GLY A 117 -49.50 11.23 30.30
CA GLY A 117 -48.21 11.91 30.16
C GLY A 117 -46.99 11.07 30.56
N ASN A 118 -47.17 9.78 30.87
CA ASN A 118 -46.11 8.87 31.34
C ASN A 118 -45.30 8.25 30.19
N TRP A 119 -44.91 9.07 29.22
CA TRP A 119 -44.25 8.62 27.98
C TRP A 119 -42.93 7.91 28.21
N GLU A 120 -42.12 8.44 29.13
CA GLU A 120 -40.80 7.93 29.47
C GLU A 120 -40.86 6.48 29.95
N GLN A 121 -41.80 6.16 30.83
CA GLN A 121 -41.96 4.83 31.41
C GLN A 121 -42.31 3.77 30.36
N TRP A 122 -43.07 4.16 29.33
CA TRP A 122 -43.58 3.23 28.31
C TRP A 122 -42.64 3.08 27.11
N TYR A 123 -42.01 4.17 26.70
CA TYR A 123 -41.26 4.22 25.44
C TYR A 123 -39.75 4.42 25.62
N GLY A 124 -39.29 4.90 26.79
CA GLY A 124 -37.91 5.28 27.03
C GLY A 124 -36.91 4.17 26.70
N GLU A 125 -37.09 2.98 27.27
CA GLU A 125 -36.18 1.85 27.03
C GLU A 125 -36.16 1.42 25.54
N SER A 126 -37.33 1.36 24.90
CA SER A 126 -37.43 0.98 23.49
C SER A 126 -36.79 2.01 22.56
N VAL A 127 -36.91 3.31 22.90
CA VAL A 127 -36.25 4.39 22.18
C VAL A 127 -34.74 4.34 22.37
N ASP A 128 -34.26 4.06 23.58
CA ASP A 128 -32.83 3.91 23.85
C ASP A 128 -32.22 2.74 23.09
N GLN A 129 -32.93 1.60 23.04
CA GLN A 129 -32.53 0.45 22.22
C GLN A 129 -32.52 0.80 20.73
N LEU A 130 -33.53 1.54 20.24
CA LEU A 130 -33.59 1.98 18.85
C LEU A 130 -32.41 2.89 18.51
N LEU A 131 -32.17 3.93 19.32
CA LEU A 131 -31.05 4.85 19.17
C LEU A 131 -29.73 4.10 19.13
N LEU A 132 -29.49 3.19 20.07
CA LEU A 132 -28.28 2.39 20.14
C LEU A 132 -28.11 1.51 18.88
N SER A 133 -29.18 0.83 18.45
CA SER A 133 -29.16 -0.07 17.29
C SER A 133 -28.89 0.66 15.96
N GLU A 134 -29.39 1.89 15.83
CA GLU A 134 -29.16 2.75 14.67
C GLU A 134 -27.86 3.57 14.81
N GLY A 135 -27.19 3.50 15.97
CA GLY A 135 -25.89 4.09 16.25
C GLY A 135 -25.94 5.58 16.61
N PHE A 136 -27.05 6.06 17.17
CA PHE A 136 -27.21 7.42 17.67
C PHE A 136 -27.04 7.49 19.20
N LYS A 137 -26.43 8.58 19.66
CA LYS A 137 -26.45 9.00 21.07
C LYS A 137 -26.87 10.47 21.08
N THR A 138 -27.92 10.80 21.81
CA THR A 138 -28.58 12.10 21.70
C THR A 138 -28.83 12.77 23.04
N ASP A 139 -29.10 14.08 23.00
CA ASP A 139 -29.47 14.88 24.16
C ASP A 139 -30.90 14.59 24.65
N ALA A 140 -31.20 15.05 25.87
CA ALA A 140 -32.47 14.79 26.52
C ALA A 140 -33.67 15.36 25.75
N GLU A 141 -33.51 16.54 25.12
CA GLU A 141 -34.59 17.20 24.38
C GLU A 141 -34.96 16.42 23.12
N SER A 142 -33.95 16.01 22.33
CA SER A 142 -34.13 15.19 21.13
C SER A 142 -34.70 13.82 21.47
N ARG A 143 -34.30 13.26 22.61
CA ARG A 143 -34.83 11.99 23.13
C ARG A 143 -36.31 12.09 23.48
N ASP A 144 -36.75 13.14 24.18
CA ASP A 144 -38.17 13.35 24.50
C ASP A 144 -39.01 13.51 23.23
N LYS A 145 -38.52 14.29 22.25
CA LYS A 145 -39.17 14.44 20.94
C LYS A 145 -39.29 13.10 20.19
N LEU A 146 -38.25 12.26 20.25
CA LEU A 146 -38.28 10.93 19.64
C LEU A 146 -39.25 9.99 20.35
N ILE A 147 -39.36 10.04 21.68
CA ILE A 147 -40.36 9.28 22.43
C ILE A 147 -41.78 9.60 21.97
N ARG A 148 -42.12 10.89 21.84
CA ARG A 148 -43.44 11.31 21.34
C ARG A 148 -43.65 10.87 19.90
N SER A 149 -42.65 11.05 19.04
CA SER A 149 -42.76 10.63 17.64
C SER A 149 -42.88 9.12 17.47
N ALA A 150 -42.21 8.32 18.31
CA ALA A 150 -42.30 6.86 18.34
C ALA A 150 -43.69 6.40 18.78
N HIS A 151 -44.31 7.08 19.76
CA HIS A 151 -45.70 6.85 20.13
C HIS A 151 -46.65 7.09 18.95
N ASP A 152 -46.54 8.23 18.27
CA ASP A 152 -47.40 8.54 17.11
C ASP A 152 -47.25 7.49 16.00
N ALA A 153 -46.02 7.01 15.77
CA ALA A 153 -45.74 5.96 14.79
C ALA A 153 -46.31 4.59 15.22
N LEU A 154 -46.33 4.28 16.52
CA LEU A 154 -46.96 3.07 17.05
C LEU A 154 -48.49 3.14 16.90
N LEU A 155 -49.11 4.28 17.21
CA LEU A 155 -50.55 4.49 17.00
C LEU A 155 -50.91 4.29 15.53
N GLN A 156 -50.19 4.95 14.62
CA GLN A 156 -50.39 4.80 13.18
C GLN A 156 -50.23 3.33 12.72
N ALA A 157 -49.23 2.61 13.25
CA ALA A 157 -49.06 1.19 12.94
C ALA A 157 -50.21 0.33 13.50
N GLY A 158 -50.66 0.61 14.72
CA GLY A 158 -51.78 -0.09 15.36
C GLY A 158 -53.08 0.09 14.59
N GLU A 159 -53.38 1.33 14.16
CA GLU A 159 -54.55 1.64 13.31
C GLU A 159 -54.50 0.86 11.99
N GLN A 160 -53.34 0.84 11.33
CA GLN A 160 -53.17 0.10 10.08
C GLN A 160 -53.29 -1.42 10.29
N GLN A 161 -52.76 -1.97 11.38
CA GLN A 161 -52.88 -3.40 11.68
C GLN A 161 -54.30 -3.80 12.11
N LEU A 162 -55.05 -2.93 12.79
CA LEU A 162 -56.47 -3.12 13.08
C LEU A 162 -57.27 -3.26 11.79
N LYS A 163 -57.01 -2.36 10.83
CA LYS A 163 -57.64 -2.37 9.50
C LYS A 163 -57.36 -3.69 8.75
N LYS A 164 -56.10 -4.16 8.76
CA LYS A 164 -55.72 -5.46 8.20
C LYS A 164 -56.40 -6.64 8.91
N ALA A 165 -56.47 -6.60 10.24
CA ALA A 165 -57.14 -7.64 11.03
C ALA A 165 -58.64 -7.74 10.74
N GLN A 166 -59.25 -6.66 10.22
CA GLN A 166 -60.64 -6.62 9.75
C GLN A 166 -60.79 -7.01 8.26
N GLY A 167 -59.68 -7.39 7.60
CA GLY A 167 -59.66 -7.86 6.21
C GLY A 167 -59.33 -6.78 5.17
N ASP A 168 -59.04 -5.54 5.57
CA ASP A 168 -58.68 -4.46 4.65
C ASP A 168 -57.16 -4.22 4.63
N TYR A 169 -56.53 -4.67 3.55
CA TYR A 169 -55.08 -4.57 3.32
C TYR A 169 -54.69 -3.36 2.45
N SER A 170 -55.59 -2.41 2.21
CA SER A 170 -55.25 -1.20 1.46
C SER A 170 -54.12 -0.42 2.17
N PRO A 171 -53.16 0.11 1.40
CA PRO A 171 -51.94 0.70 1.96
C PRO A 171 -52.24 1.94 2.80
N ASP A 172 -51.42 2.17 3.83
CA ASP A 172 -51.49 3.39 4.65
C ASP A 172 -51.05 4.62 3.82
N PRO A 173 -51.95 5.58 3.53
CA PRO A 173 -51.62 6.78 2.75
C PRO A 173 -50.55 7.66 3.41
N ARG A 174 -50.38 7.57 4.73
CA ARG A 174 -49.45 8.40 5.51
C ARG A 174 -48.08 7.73 5.69
N ALA A 175 -47.88 6.48 5.26
CA ALA A 175 -46.61 5.76 5.45
C ALA A 175 -45.42 6.42 4.72
N ASN A 176 -45.65 7.10 3.59
CA ASN A 176 -44.61 7.76 2.80
C ASN A 176 -43.98 9.00 3.48
N ARG A 177 -44.53 9.45 4.63
CA ARG A 177 -43.98 10.58 5.39
C ARG A 177 -42.66 10.26 6.08
N PHE A 178 -42.31 8.98 6.24
CA PHE A 178 -41.11 8.54 6.95
C PHE A 178 -39.89 8.52 6.03
N PRO A 179 -38.95 9.48 6.15
CA PRO A 179 -37.75 9.48 5.31
C PRO A 179 -36.81 8.32 5.69
N PRO A 180 -35.87 7.96 4.80
CA PRO A 180 -34.79 7.04 5.17
C PRO A 180 -33.91 7.64 6.27
N ILE A 181 -33.36 6.79 7.15
CA ILE A 181 -32.44 7.23 8.21
C ILE A 181 -31.16 7.76 7.55
N GLN A 182 -30.91 9.06 7.75
CA GLN A 182 -29.67 9.71 7.39
C GLN A 182 -28.89 9.97 8.68
N LYS A 183 -27.78 9.24 8.88
CA LYS A 183 -26.80 9.64 9.90
C LYS A 183 -26.29 11.02 9.53
N ARG A 184 -26.13 11.90 10.52
CA ARG A 184 -25.56 13.23 10.29
C ARG A 184 -24.19 12.98 9.66
N GLN A 185 -24.05 13.23 8.37
CA GLN A 185 -22.74 13.32 7.76
C GLN A 185 -22.14 14.55 8.40
N THR A 186 -21.32 14.36 9.43
CA THR A 186 -20.39 15.40 9.86
C THR A 186 -19.56 15.69 8.62
N SER A 187 -19.90 16.77 7.92
CA SER A 187 -19.20 17.32 6.78
C SER A 187 -17.89 17.99 7.22
N ALA A 188 -17.16 17.37 8.15
CA ALA A 188 -15.71 17.48 8.10
C ALA A 188 -15.31 16.55 6.97
N LYS A 189 -14.86 17.09 5.84
CA LYS A 189 -14.21 16.30 4.77
C LYS A 189 -13.19 15.39 5.45
N GLY A 190 -13.52 14.11 5.62
CA GLY A 190 -12.59 13.13 6.13
C GLY A 190 -11.41 13.07 5.17
N ILE A 191 -10.20 12.96 5.70
CA ILE A 191 -9.01 12.87 4.84
C ILE A 191 -9.13 11.65 3.92
N SER A 192 -8.92 11.86 2.62
CA SER A 192 -8.94 10.78 1.63
C SER A 192 -7.59 10.07 1.56
N LEU A 193 -7.59 8.89 0.95
CA LEU A 193 -6.36 8.14 0.70
C LEU A 193 -5.41 8.92 -0.23
N ILE A 194 -5.96 9.68 -1.17
CA ILE A 194 -5.18 10.54 -2.07
C ILE A 194 -4.61 11.75 -1.33
N ASP A 195 -5.35 12.35 -0.39
CA ASP A 195 -4.81 13.44 0.44
C ASP A 195 -3.59 12.97 1.26
N LEU A 196 -3.64 11.74 1.81
CA LEU A 196 -2.48 11.15 2.50
C LEU A 196 -1.31 10.92 1.55
N PHE A 197 -1.59 10.47 0.32
CA PHE A 197 -0.56 10.26 -0.69
C PHE A 197 0.11 11.59 -1.08
N ASP A 198 -0.67 12.64 -1.36
CA ASP A 198 -0.16 13.94 -1.76
C ASP A 198 0.64 14.60 -0.63
N LEU A 199 0.25 14.37 0.64
CA LEU A 199 1.05 14.77 1.81
C LEU A 199 2.42 14.09 1.83
N TRP A 200 2.48 12.78 1.60
CA TRP A 200 3.75 12.06 1.51
C TRP A 200 4.57 12.49 0.29
N GLU A 201 3.94 12.68 -0.87
CA GLU A 201 4.61 13.10 -2.11
C GLU A 201 5.32 14.44 -1.93
N ARG A 202 4.63 15.41 -1.31
CA ARG A 202 5.21 16.73 -0.99
C ARG A 202 6.44 16.61 -0.10
N ASP A 203 6.36 15.87 0.99
CA ASP A 203 7.48 15.68 1.93
C ASP A 203 8.65 14.94 1.26
N HIS A 204 8.35 13.89 0.49
CA HIS A 204 9.36 13.10 -0.22
C HIS A 204 10.14 13.96 -1.22
N LEU A 205 9.46 14.81 -1.99
CA LEU A 205 10.11 15.72 -2.94
C LEU A 205 10.90 16.83 -2.23
N ALA A 206 10.35 17.39 -1.14
CA ALA A 206 11.06 18.39 -0.34
C ALA A 206 12.35 17.83 0.30
N GLY A 207 12.36 16.53 0.65
CA GLY A 207 13.51 15.81 1.19
C GLY A 207 14.51 15.31 0.14
N ASN A 208 14.53 15.89 -1.07
CA ASN A 208 15.37 15.44 -2.20
C ASN A 208 15.15 13.97 -2.60
N GLY A 209 13.97 13.42 -2.30
CA GLY A 209 13.60 12.08 -2.71
C GLY A 209 13.50 11.96 -4.24
N SER A 210 13.74 10.75 -4.76
CA SER A 210 13.70 10.53 -6.21
C SER A 210 12.34 10.91 -6.81
N PRO A 211 12.29 11.71 -7.89
CA PRO A 211 11.03 12.14 -8.53
C PRO A 211 10.31 11.00 -9.26
N ARG A 212 10.94 9.83 -9.38
CA ARG A 212 10.32 8.63 -9.95
C ARG A 212 9.43 7.91 -8.93
N THR A 213 9.77 7.97 -7.64
CA THR A 213 9.09 7.20 -6.60
C THR A 213 7.61 7.57 -6.47
N PRO A 214 7.21 8.86 -6.52
CA PRO A 214 5.80 9.21 -6.42
C PRO A 214 4.94 8.60 -7.52
N GLY A 215 5.39 8.60 -8.78
CA GLY A 215 4.65 7.96 -9.88
C GLY A 215 4.44 6.46 -9.67
N ASP A 216 5.46 5.75 -9.17
CA ASP A 216 5.37 4.32 -8.85
C ASP A 216 4.51 4.04 -7.60
N PHE A 217 4.43 4.97 -6.65
CA PHE A 217 3.54 4.84 -5.49
C PHE A 217 2.09 5.17 -5.85
N ARG A 218 1.86 6.24 -6.62
CA ARG A 218 0.54 6.68 -7.08
C ARG A 218 -0.22 5.53 -7.74
N GLN A 219 0.43 4.81 -8.67
CA GLN A 219 -0.16 3.63 -9.32
C GLN A 219 -0.65 2.56 -8.32
N LYS A 220 0.06 2.35 -7.21
CA LYS A 220 -0.29 1.32 -6.21
C LYS A 220 -1.39 1.82 -5.28
N ILE A 221 -1.38 3.11 -4.96
CA ILE A 221 -2.45 3.73 -4.18
C ILE A 221 -3.76 3.73 -4.97
N GLU A 222 -3.71 4.07 -6.26
CA GLU A 222 -4.86 3.96 -7.17
C GLU A 222 -5.35 2.51 -7.25
N SER A 223 -4.46 1.53 -7.43
CA SER A 223 -4.84 0.12 -7.43
C SER A 223 -5.50 -0.32 -6.12
N PHE A 224 -5.10 0.23 -4.97
CA PHE A 224 -5.72 -0.09 -3.68
C PHE A 224 -7.09 0.59 -3.54
N ARG A 225 -7.20 1.86 -3.93
CA ARG A 225 -8.49 2.55 -3.99
C ARG A 225 -9.48 1.81 -4.87
N ASP A 226 -9.06 1.42 -6.07
CA ASP A 226 -9.95 0.78 -7.05
C ASP A 226 -10.45 -0.57 -6.51
N TYR A 227 -9.63 -1.29 -5.74
CA TYR A 227 -10.05 -2.49 -5.02
C TYR A 227 -11.06 -2.19 -3.90
N LEU A 228 -10.88 -1.13 -3.13
CA LEU A 228 -11.78 -0.73 -2.05
C LEU A 228 -13.12 -0.16 -2.55
N GLY A 229 -13.13 0.46 -3.74
CA GLY A 229 -14.27 1.21 -4.27
C GLY A 229 -14.55 2.53 -3.54
N HIS A 230 -13.65 2.98 -2.65
CA HIS A 230 -13.76 4.25 -1.93
C HIS A 230 -12.38 4.78 -1.50
N GLU A 231 -12.32 6.07 -1.11
CA GLU A 231 -11.08 6.73 -0.65
C GLU A 231 -11.11 7.14 0.83
N GLU A 232 -12.22 6.90 1.53
CA GLU A 232 -12.39 7.32 2.93
C GLU A 232 -11.47 6.57 3.90
N VAL A 233 -10.44 7.25 4.40
CA VAL A 233 -9.40 6.63 5.25
C VAL A 233 -9.98 6.05 6.54
N GLY A 234 -10.97 6.72 7.14
CA GLY A 234 -11.61 6.26 8.38
C GLY A 234 -12.40 4.95 8.25
N ARG A 235 -12.67 4.49 7.03
CA ARG A 235 -13.35 3.21 6.75
C ARG A 235 -12.37 2.05 6.51
N ILE A 236 -11.08 2.35 6.30
CA ILE A 236 -10.08 1.34 5.94
C ILE A 236 -9.59 0.62 7.19
N THR A 237 -9.75 -0.71 7.21
CA THR A 237 -9.36 -1.58 8.32
C THR A 237 -8.12 -2.42 7.98
N PRO A 238 -7.41 -2.99 8.99
CA PRO A 238 -6.35 -3.96 8.73
C PRO A 238 -6.80 -5.17 7.91
N LEU A 239 -8.07 -5.58 8.04
CA LEU A 239 -8.64 -6.66 7.26
C LEU A 239 -8.66 -6.30 5.76
N ASN A 240 -9.13 -5.10 5.39
CA ASN A 240 -9.15 -4.68 3.99
C ASN A 240 -7.75 -4.64 3.36
N VAL A 241 -6.74 -4.21 4.12
CA VAL A 241 -5.35 -4.22 3.66
C VAL A 241 -4.82 -5.65 3.47
N SER A 242 -5.19 -6.57 4.37
CA SER A 242 -4.84 -7.99 4.25
C SER A 242 -5.51 -8.65 3.05
N GLU A 243 -6.82 -8.45 2.87
CA GLU A 243 -7.60 -8.99 1.76
C GLU A 243 -7.10 -8.45 0.42
N TYR A 244 -6.71 -7.17 0.35
CA TYR A 244 -6.07 -6.62 -0.84
C TYR A 244 -4.71 -7.30 -1.14
N CYS A 245 -3.91 -7.59 -0.12
CA CYS A 245 -2.65 -8.31 -0.31
C CYS A 245 -2.89 -9.74 -0.85
N ASP A 246 -3.93 -10.42 -0.36
CA ASP A 246 -4.31 -11.75 -0.83
C ASP A 246 -4.88 -11.70 -2.25
N PHE A 247 -5.73 -10.72 -2.57
CA PHE A 247 -6.21 -10.43 -3.93
C PHE A 247 -5.03 -10.26 -4.91
N LEU A 248 -4.05 -9.42 -4.57
CA LEU A 248 -2.88 -9.21 -5.42
C LEU A 248 -2.07 -10.50 -5.63
N ARG A 249 -1.99 -11.36 -4.60
CA ARG A 249 -1.20 -12.59 -4.65
C ARG A 249 -1.91 -13.72 -5.38
N HIS A 250 -3.18 -13.93 -5.08
CA HIS A 250 -3.93 -15.13 -5.46
C HIS A 250 -4.80 -14.90 -6.70
N GLU A 251 -5.31 -13.69 -6.91
CA GLU A 251 -6.14 -13.37 -8.07
C GLU A 251 -5.36 -12.66 -9.18
N LYS A 252 -4.45 -11.73 -8.82
CA LYS A 252 -3.56 -11.07 -9.79
C LYS A 252 -2.24 -11.82 -10.04
N GLY A 253 -1.99 -12.91 -9.31
CA GLY A 253 -0.80 -13.75 -9.49
C GLY A 253 0.53 -13.06 -9.19
N LEU A 254 0.54 -11.96 -8.44
CA LEU A 254 1.79 -11.26 -8.12
C LEU A 254 2.61 -12.03 -7.08
N SER A 255 3.94 -12.02 -7.25
CA SER A 255 4.82 -12.66 -6.26
C SER A 255 4.68 -12.01 -4.88
N ALA A 256 4.81 -12.81 -3.82
CA ALA A 256 4.77 -12.32 -2.42
C ALA A 256 5.79 -11.19 -2.18
N LYS A 257 6.95 -11.25 -2.84
CA LYS A 257 7.97 -10.20 -2.78
C LYS A 257 7.50 -8.88 -3.40
N THR A 258 6.77 -8.94 -4.51
CA THR A 258 6.16 -7.77 -5.16
C THR A 258 5.07 -7.18 -4.28
N VAL A 259 4.17 -8.01 -3.75
CA VAL A 259 3.08 -7.56 -2.88
C VAL A 259 3.65 -6.89 -1.62
N ASN A 260 4.54 -7.58 -0.89
CA ASN A 260 5.13 -7.07 0.34
C ASN A 260 6.04 -5.85 0.11
N GLY A 261 6.97 -5.95 -0.83
CA GLY A 261 8.05 -4.99 -1.01
C GLY A 261 7.71 -3.79 -1.90
N LYS A 262 6.58 -3.83 -2.62
CA LYS A 262 6.13 -2.71 -3.45
C LYS A 262 4.77 -2.18 -3.04
N TYR A 263 3.72 -3.01 -3.12
CA TYR A 263 2.34 -2.56 -2.89
C TYR A 263 2.09 -2.22 -1.43
N LEU A 264 2.22 -3.21 -0.54
CA LEU A 264 2.03 -3.01 0.90
C LEU A 264 3.02 -1.99 1.46
N ALA A 265 4.27 -1.98 0.98
CA ALA A 265 5.25 -0.98 1.38
C ALA A 265 4.82 0.45 1.03
N ALA A 266 4.29 0.69 -0.17
CA ALA A 266 3.81 2.01 -0.57
C ALA A 266 2.61 2.48 0.26
N ILE A 267 1.60 1.61 0.41
CA ILE A 267 0.40 1.88 1.21
C ILE A 267 0.81 2.20 2.65
N ARG A 268 1.67 1.37 3.24
CA ARG A 268 2.18 1.58 4.60
C ARG A 268 2.90 2.91 4.78
N ILE A 269 3.73 3.32 3.83
CA ILE A 269 4.43 4.61 3.91
C ILE A 269 3.42 5.78 3.91
N VAL A 270 2.40 5.72 3.07
CA VAL A 270 1.35 6.75 2.99
C VAL A 270 0.55 6.84 4.31
N PHE A 271 0.11 5.71 4.86
CA PHE A 271 -0.59 5.70 6.15
C PHE A 271 0.30 6.15 7.32
N ARG A 272 1.59 5.78 7.31
CA ARG A 272 2.54 6.23 8.33
C ARG A 272 2.75 7.74 8.32
N VAL A 273 2.77 8.40 7.15
CA VAL A 273 2.80 9.87 7.09
C VAL A 273 1.53 10.46 7.69
N GLY A 274 0.37 9.88 7.39
CA GLY A 274 -0.90 10.27 8.01
C GLY A 274 -0.85 10.20 9.52
N LEU A 275 -0.33 9.09 10.07
CA LEU A 275 -0.21 8.89 11.51
C LEU A 275 0.81 9.87 12.13
N ALA A 276 1.99 10.01 11.53
CA ALA A 276 3.06 10.89 12.02
C ALA A 276 2.67 12.38 12.04
N LYS A 277 1.79 12.80 11.12
CA LYS A 277 1.25 14.17 11.08
C LYS A 277 -0.11 14.31 11.78
N SER A 278 -0.51 13.33 12.58
CA SER A 278 -1.79 13.31 13.32
C SER A 278 -3.02 13.54 12.43
N ARG A 279 -2.96 13.14 11.16
CA ARG A 279 -4.10 13.21 10.23
C ARG A 279 -5.04 12.00 10.37
N ILE A 280 -4.53 10.92 10.95
CA ILE A 280 -5.28 9.72 11.31
C ILE A 280 -4.89 9.29 12.73
N ALA A 281 -5.79 8.60 13.43
CA ALA A 281 -5.52 8.11 14.78
C ALA A 281 -4.80 6.75 14.80
N VAL A 282 -4.99 5.92 13.76
CA VAL A 282 -4.48 4.54 13.71
C VAL A 282 -4.00 4.22 12.30
N ASP A 283 -2.84 3.57 12.19
CA ASP A 283 -2.33 2.99 10.93
C ASP A 283 -2.91 1.57 10.72
N PRO A 284 -3.81 1.35 9.75
CA PRO A 284 -4.39 0.03 9.48
C PRO A 284 -3.38 -0.97 8.92
N THR A 285 -2.20 -0.53 8.48
CA THR A 285 -1.17 -1.38 7.86
C THR A 285 -0.16 -1.95 8.87
N ALA A 286 -0.19 -1.47 10.13
CA ALA A 286 0.86 -1.70 11.12
C ALA A 286 1.16 -3.18 11.37
N ASN A 287 0.12 -4.01 11.43
CA ASN A 287 0.22 -5.44 11.75
C ASN A 287 0.05 -6.37 10.55
N VAL A 288 -0.21 -5.84 9.36
CA VAL A 288 -0.41 -6.67 8.14
C VAL A 288 0.93 -7.18 7.64
N LYS A 289 1.05 -8.49 7.46
CA LYS A 289 2.29 -9.13 7.01
C LYS A 289 2.00 -10.04 5.83
N VAL A 290 2.86 -9.95 4.82
CA VAL A 290 2.88 -10.90 3.70
C VAL A 290 4.12 -11.76 3.84
N ALA A 291 3.92 -13.05 4.09
CA ALA A 291 5.01 -14.01 4.19
C ALA A 291 5.71 -14.15 2.83
N VAL A 292 6.97 -13.75 2.76
CA VAL A 292 7.80 -13.91 1.56
C VAL A 292 8.65 -15.17 1.74
N PRO A 293 8.37 -16.26 1.00
CA PRO A 293 9.19 -17.46 1.11
C PRO A 293 10.62 -17.16 0.65
N ARG A 294 11.58 -17.85 1.26
CA ARG A 294 12.98 -17.75 0.84
C ARG A 294 13.09 -18.28 -0.59
N ALA A 295 13.53 -17.42 -1.51
CA ALA A 295 13.73 -17.84 -2.89
C ALA A 295 14.84 -18.89 -2.98
N ILE A 296 14.56 -19.98 -3.71
CA ILE A 296 15.57 -20.95 -4.12
C ILE A 296 16.54 -20.25 -5.06
N LYS A 297 17.84 -20.42 -4.82
CA LYS A 297 18.91 -19.82 -5.64
C LYS A 297 19.53 -20.90 -6.51
N GLU A 298 19.12 -20.96 -7.77
CA GLU A 298 19.60 -21.96 -8.73
C GLU A 298 20.87 -21.52 -9.47
N ARG A 299 21.17 -20.21 -9.46
CA ARG A 299 22.40 -19.67 -10.07
C ARG A 299 22.84 -18.35 -9.42
N PRO A 300 24.12 -17.97 -9.61
CA PRO A 300 24.59 -16.63 -9.28
C PRO A 300 23.84 -15.55 -10.08
N LYS A 301 23.71 -14.36 -9.47
CA LYS A 301 23.13 -13.17 -10.12
C LYS A 301 24.08 -12.46 -11.09
N GLY A 302 25.38 -12.72 -10.96
CA GLY A 302 26.41 -12.19 -11.84
C GLY A 302 26.53 -13.02 -13.10
N PHE A 303 27.15 -12.42 -14.13
CA PHE A 303 27.55 -13.18 -15.30
C PHE A 303 28.60 -14.22 -14.92
N THR A 304 28.43 -15.43 -15.43
CA THR A 304 29.49 -16.46 -15.46
C THR A 304 30.66 -16.00 -16.33
N ASP A 305 31.77 -16.75 -16.29
CA ASP A 305 32.94 -16.44 -17.09
C ASP A 305 32.61 -16.51 -18.59
N ASP A 306 31.88 -17.53 -19.02
CA ASP A 306 31.49 -17.71 -20.41
C ASP A 306 30.52 -16.64 -20.89
N GLU A 307 29.52 -16.27 -20.07
CA GLU A 307 28.60 -15.17 -20.39
C GLU A 307 29.36 -13.84 -20.49
N ALA A 308 30.29 -13.57 -19.57
CA ALA A 308 31.09 -12.35 -19.58
C ALA A 308 31.99 -12.28 -20.82
N LYS A 309 32.71 -13.37 -21.14
CA LYS A 309 33.53 -13.47 -22.37
C LYS A 309 32.66 -13.29 -23.61
N THR A 310 31.51 -13.96 -23.69
CA THR A 310 30.57 -13.84 -24.82
C THR A 310 30.14 -12.39 -25.04
N ILE A 311 29.76 -11.68 -23.96
CA ILE A 311 29.34 -10.29 -24.04
C ILE A 311 30.50 -9.39 -24.49
N LEU A 312 31.69 -9.54 -23.89
CA LEU A 312 32.83 -8.67 -24.20
C LEU A 312 33.41 -8.92 -25.59
N THR A 313 33.45 -10.18 -26.05
CA THR A 313 33.78 -10.52 -27.44
C THR A 313 32.74 -9.93 -28.40
N CYS A 314 31.44 -10.03 -28.08
CA CYS A 314 30.40 -9.42 -28.89
C CYS A 314 30.52 -7.88 -28.94
N ALA A 315 30.94 -7.26 -27.85
CA ALA A 315 31.16 -5.81 -27.75
C ALA A 315 32.29 -5.31 -28.66
N MET A 316 33.24 -6.19 -29.00
CA MET A 316 34.40 -5.86 -29.84
C MET A 316 34.16 -6.05 -31.34
N ARG A 317 33.06 -6.72 -31.73
CA ARG A 317 32.69 -6.90 -33.14
C ARG A 317 32.54 -5.56 -33.87
N ASP A 318 32.67 -5.60 -35.19
CA ASP A 318 32.42 -4.43 -36.04
C ASP A 318 31.02 -3.85 -35.75
N PRO A 319 30.91 -2.55 -35.38
CA PRO A 319 29.62 -1.89 -35.16
C PRO A 319 28.65 -1.94 -36.36
N SER A 320 29.15 -2.19 -37.57
CA SER A 320 28.32 -2.42 -38.78
C SER A 320 27.37 -3.61 -38.60
N THR A 321 27.76 -4.63 -37.82
CA THR A 321 26.95 -5.81 -37.51
C THR A 321 25.69 -5.52 -36.68
N LEU A 322 25.59 -4.32 -36.09
CA LEU A 322 24.43 -3.90 -35.28
C LEU A 322 23.34 -3.19 -36.10
N GLY A 323 23.39 -3.31 -37.44
CA GLY A 323 22.35 -2.83 -38.35
C GLY A 323 22.00 -1.35 -38.19
N GLY A 324 20.70 -1.03 -38.23
CA GLY A 324 20.16 0.33 -38.13
C GLY A 324 20.25 0.98 -36.74
N MET A 325 20.96 0.39 -35.77
CA MET A 325 21.16 0.99 -34.46
C MET A 325 21.91 2.33 -34.57
N ALA A 326 21.44 3.35 -33.85
CA ALA A 326 22.10 4.66 -33.82
C ALA A 326 23.57 4.55 -33.36
N THR A 327 24.46 5.34 -33.96
CA THR A 327 25.92 5.28 -33.74
C THR A 327 26.32 5.34 -32.26
N LEU A 328 25.69 6.23 -31.48
CA LEU A 328 26.02 6.36 -30.04
C LEU A 328 25.50 5.19 -29.19
N ASN A 329 24.42 4.52 -29.63
CA ASN A 329 23.97 3.29 -28.99
C ASN A 329 24.92 2.13 -29.32
N LYS A 330 25.43 2.05 -30.56
CA LYS A 330 26.49 1.09 -30.92
C LYS A 330 27.74 1.30 -30.07
N LEU A 331 28.14 2.56 -29.89
CA LEU A 331 29.24 2.94 -28.99
C LEU A 331 28.98 2.52 -27.53
N ALA A 332 27.74 2.66 -27.06
CA ALA A 332 27.33 2.23 -25.72
C ALA A 332 27.39 0.70 -25.57
N CYS A 333 26.90 -0.07 -26.55
CA CYS A 333 26.99 -1.53 -26.56
C CYS A 333 28.44 -2.02 -26.51
N ARG A 334 29.37 -1.29 -27.13
CA ARG A 334 30.81 -1.55 -27.02
C ARG A 334 31.32 -1.25 -25.62
N TRP A 335 31.25 0.00 -25.16
CA TRP A 335 32.03 0.43 -24.00
C TRP A 335 31.35 0.24 -22.64
N VAL A 336 30.02 0.23 -22.57
CA VAL A 336 29.32 0.10 -21.28
C VAL A 336 29.62 -1.25 -20.60
N PRO A 337 29.56 -2.40 -21.29
CA PRO A 337 29.94 -3.69 -20.69
C PRO A 337 31.40 -3.72 -20.22
N TRP A 338 32.34 -3.24 -21.04
CA TRP A 338 33.76 -3.18 -20.72
C TRP A 338 34.05 -2.37 -19.45
N ILE A 339 33.48 -1.16 -19.36
CA ILE A 339 33.64 -0.30 -18.18
C ILE A 339 32.99 -0.98 -16.96
N CYS A 340 31.78 -1.53 -17.09
CA CYS A 340 31.10 -2.20 -15.98
C CYS A 340 31.86 -3.43 -15.47
N ALA A 341 32.55 -4.15 -16.35
CA ALA A 341 33.31 -5.35 -16.00
C ALA A 341 34.47 -5.05 -15.03
N TYR A 342 35.17 -3.93 -15.23
CA TYR A 342 36.31 -3.51 -14.41
C TYR A 342 35.97 -2.58 -13.25
N THR A 343 34.79 -1.96 -13.24
CA THR A 343 34.40 -0.99 -12.20
C THR A 343 33.26 -1.49 -11.30
N GLY A 344 32.48 -2.46 -11.76
CA GLY A 344 31.23 -2.86 -11.11
C GLY A 344 30.22 -1.72 -10.95
N ALA A 345 30.40 -0.59 -11.64
CA ALA A 345 29.48 0.53 -11.61
C ALA A 345 28.09 0.13 -12.13
N ARG A 346 27.05 0.88 -11.76
CA ARG A 346 25.72 0.63 -12.33
C ARG A 346 25.75 1.04 -13.80
N ALA A 347 25.18 0.23 -14.68
CA ALA A 347 25.12 0.57 -16.11
C ALA A 347 24.50 1.96 -16.36
N GLY A 348 23.53 2.38 -15.53
CA GLY A 348 22.96 3.74 -15.60
C GLY A 348 23.92 4.87 -15.23
N GLU A 349 24.88 4.63 -14.32
CA GLU A 349 25.94 5.58 -13.99
C GLU A 349 26.96 5.69 -15.14
N ILE A 350 27.19 4.59 -15.87
CA ILE A 350 28.08 4.59 -17.04
C ILE A 350 27.42 5.25 -18.24
N THR A 351 26.13 5.00 -18.50
CA THR A 351 25.45 5.55 -19.67
C THR A 351 25.21 7.07 -19.59
N GLN A 352 25.38 7.69 -18.42
CA GLN A 352 25.30 9.14 -18.24
C GLN A 352 26.67 9.84 -18.28
N LEU A 353 27.78 9.11 -18.40
CA LEU A 353 29.12 9.71 -18.40
C LEU A 353 29.28 10.74 -19.52
N ARG A 354 30.01 11.80 -19.18
CA ARG A 354 30.41 12.86 -20.08
C ARG A 354 31.88 12.71 -20.43
N ARG A 355 32.33 13.37 -21.49
CA ARG A 355 33.76 13.35 -21.88
C ARG A 355 34.65 13.85 -20.75
N GLU A 356 34.24 14.92 -20.08
CA GLU A 356 34.94 15.55 -18.96
C GLU A 356 34.99 14.70 -17.68
N ASP A 357 34.17 13.64 -17.59
CA ASP A 357 34.22 12.71 -16.46
C ASP A 357 35.40 11.72 -16.58
N PHE A 358 36.10 11.69 -17.73
CA PHE A 358 37.34 10.94 -17.92
C PHE A 358 38.53 11.87 -17.70
N THR A 359 39.28 11.62 -16.63
CA THR A 359 40.37 12.50 -16.19
C THR A 359 41.53 11.67 -15.65
N GLU A 360 42.56 12.33 -15.14
CA GLU A 360 43.79 11.73 -14.68
C GLU A 360 44.27 12.40 -13.39
N GLN A 361 44.79 11.60 -12.46
CA GLN A 361 45.45 12.09 -11.26
C GLN A 361 46.67 11.21 -10.97
N PHE A 362 47.83 11.82 -10.73
CA PHE A 362 49.11 11.10 -10.52
C PHE A 362 49.47 10.14 -11.67
N GLY A 363 49.14 10.48 -12.92
CA GLY A 363 49.37 9.60 -14.07
C GLY A 363 48.40 8.42 -14.16
N ILE A 364 47.36 8.37 -13.31
CA ILE A 364 46.37 7.29 -13.28
C ILE A 364 45.06 7.80 -13.91
N PRO A 365 44.67 7.29 -15.09
CA PRO A 365 43.38 7.61 -15.69
C PRO A 365 42.23 7.04 -14.87
N PHE A 366 41.16 7.81 -14.71
CA PHE A 366 39.98 7.40 -13.94
C PHE A 366 38.69 7.98 -14.52
N ILE A 367 37.56 7.40 -14.09
CA ILE A 367 36.22 7.93 -14.34
C ILE A 367 35.67 8.56 -13.06
N LYS A 368 35.21 9.80 -13.15
CA LYS A 368 34.45 10.49 -12.10
C LYS A 368 32.95 10.21 -12.26
N ILE A 369 32.38 9.38 -11.39
CA ILE A 369 30.93 9.17 -11.35
C ILE A 369 30.34 10.21 -10.41
N THR A 370 29.57 11.16 -10.95
CA THR A 370 29.13 12.36 -10.23
C THR A 370 27.63 12.66 -10.44
N PRO A 371 26.93 13.23 -9.45
CA PRO A 371 25.56 13.74 -9.59
C PRO A 371 25.39 14.79 -10.71
N GLU A 372 26.45 15.52 -11.07
CA GLU A 372 26.43 16.50 -12.17
C GLU A 372 26.11 15.87 -13.54
N ALA A 373 26.53 14.63 -13.75
CA ALA A 373 26.28 13.89 -15.00
C ALA A 373 24.86 13.29 -15.03
N GLY A 374 24.27 13.06 -13.86
CA GLY A 374 22.94 12.48 -13.68
C GLY A 374 22.82 11.72 -12.36
N SER A 375 21.67 11.07 -12.16
CA SER A 375 21.30 10.49 -10.86
C SER A 375 22.32 9.45 -10.36
N VAL A 376 22.94 9.77 -9.21
CA VAL A 376 23.71 8.83 -8.38
C VAL A 376 22.92 8.59 -7.10
N LYS A 377 22.71 7.31 -6.73
CA LYS A 377 21.77 6.96 -5.66
C LYS A 377 22.10 7.60 -4.30
N THR A 378 23.38 7.74 -3.97
CA THR A 378 23.85 8.35 -2.73
C THR A 378 23.95 9.87 -2.81
N GLY A 379 23.88 10.46 -4.00
CA GLY A 379 24.14 11.88 -4.20
C GLY A 379 25.61 12.28 -4.02
N VAL A 380 26.52 11.32 -3.84
CA VAL A 380 27.96 11.58 -3.62
C VAL A 380 28.76 11.13 -4.83
N TYR A 381 29.73 11.95 -5.25
CA TYR A 381 30.63 11.59 -6.35
C TYR A 381 31.65 10.54 -5.90
N ARG A 382 32.22 9.80 -6.85
CA ARG A 382 33.37 8.93 -6.61
C ARG A 382 34.29 8.85 -7.81
N MET A 383 35.55 8.57 -7.54
CA MET A 383 36.57 8.36 -8.55
C MET A 383 36.87 6.87 -8.69
N VAL A 384 36.89 6.37 -9.92
CA VAL A 384 37.14 4.96 -10.21
C VAL A 384 38.28 4.82 -11.21
N PRO A 385 39.47 4.34 -10.79
CA PRO A 385 40.59 4.13 -11.69
C PRO A 385 40.24 3.21 -12.86
N LEU A 386 40.82 3.48 -14.03
CA LEU A 386 40.67 2.65 -15.21
C LEU A 386 41.70 1.52 -15.20
N HIS A 387 41.22 0.30 -15.46
CA HIS A 387 42.10 -0.84 -15.66
C HIS A 387 42.94 -0.66 -16.94
N PRO A 388 44.25 -1.00 -16.95
CA PRO A 388 45.12 -0.84 -18.13
C PRO A 388 44.58 -1.47 -19.41
N HIS A 389 43.89 -2.61 -19.30
CA HIS A 389 43.25 -3.26 -20.45
C HIS A 389 42.24 -2.35 -21.18
N LEU A 390 41.50 -1.48 -20.47
CA LEU A 390 40.61 -0.52 -21.12
C LEU A 390 41.38 0.55 -21.92
N ILE A 391 42.57 0.92 -21.44
CA ILE A 391 43.46 1.87 -22.10
C ILE A 391 44.02 1.23 -23.38
N GLU A 392 44.51 -0.02 -23.28
CA GLU A 392 45.01 -0.81 -24.40
C GLU A 392 43.95 -1.03 -25.49
N LEU A 393 42.70 -1.29 -25.11
CA LEU A 393 41.58 -1.41 -26.05
C LEU A 393 41.22 -0.09 -26.74
N GLY A 394 41.80 1.04 -26.32
CA GLY A 394 41.62 2.34 -26.96
C GLY A 394 40.45 3.15 -26.42
N LEU A 395 39.90 2.83 -25.24
CA LEU A 395 38.76 3.56 -24.65
C LEU A 395 39.04 5.07 -24.61
N LEU A 396 40.19 5.47 -24.04
CA LEU A 396 40.53 6.88 -23.88
C LEU A 396 40.70 7.60 -25.21
N LYS A 397 41.21 6.92 -26.25
CA LYS A 397 41.32 7.50 -27.59
C LYS A 397 39.93 7.86 -28.14
N VAL A 398 39.02 6.90 -28.09
CA VAL A 398 37.64 7.08 -28.58
C VAL A 398 36.90 8.17 -27.80
N ILE A 399 37.09 8.25 -26.48
CA ILE A 399 36.42 9.28 -25.66
C ILE A 399 37.00 10.67 -25.92
N ARG A 400 38.32 10.82 -26.11
CA ARG A 400 38.95 12.13 -26.38
C ARG A 400 38.49 12.75 -27.70
N GLU A 401 38.19 11.92 -28.71
CA GLU A 401 37.68 12.36 -30.01
C GLU A 401 36.20 12.81 -29.97
N ARG A 402 35.50 12.62 -28.85
CA ARG A 402 34.11 13.07 -28.69
C ARG A 402 34.05 14.58 -28.36
N PRO A 403 32.94 15.26 -28.70
CA PRO A 403 32.66 16.59 -28.17
C PRO A 403 32.45 16.54 -26.65
N ALA A 404 32.54 17.70 -25.98
CA ALA A 404 32.19 17.83 -24.57
C ALA A 404 30.73 17.44 -24.28
N GLY A 405 30.46 16.96 -23.06
CA GLY A 405 29.13 16.47 -22.67
C GLY A 405 28.94 14.95 -22.85
N PRO A 406 27.69 14.46 -22.85
CA PRO A 406 27.39 13.03 -22.80
C PRO A 406 27.96 12.21 -23.96
N ILE A 407 28.57 11.07 -23.65
CA ILE A 407 29.28 10.27 -24.64
C ILE A 407 28.37 9.31 -25.43
N PHE A 408 27.25 8.88 -24.83
CA PHE A 408 26.38 7.83 -25.38
C PHE A 408 25.03 8.32 -25.92
N TYR A 409 24.75 9.62 -25.82
CA TYR A 409 23.55 10.23 -26.40
C TYR A 409 23.78 11.70 -26.72
N LEU A 410 23.01 12.24 -27.66
CA LEU A 410 22.96 13.68 -27.91
C LEU A 410 21.85 14.29 -27.04
N PRO A 411 22.17 15.23 -26.15
CA PRO A 411 21.15 15.94 -25.36
C PRO A 411 20.07 16.55 -26.25
N ASN A 412 18.82 16.49 -25.81
CA ASN A 412 17.74 17.22 -26.47
C ASN A 412 16.64 17.66 -25.49
N ASN A 413 15.89 18.67 -25.89
CA ASN A 413 14.88 19.34 -25.06
C ASN A 413 13.51 18.64 -25.08
N ARG A 414 13.44 17.37 -25.51
CA ARG A 414 12.16 16.64 -25.48
C ARG A 414 11.72 16.43 -24.04
N SER A 415 10.49 16.84 -23.72
CA SER A 415 9.86 16.54 -22.43
C SER A 415 9.79 15.03 -22.23
N ARG A 416 10.11 14.59 -21.00
CA ARG A 416 10.10 13.18 -20.61
C ARG A 416 9.46 13.04 -19.24
N LYS A 417 8.80 11.90 -19.02
CA LYS A 417 8.25 11.56 -17.70
C LYS A 417 9.36 11.55 -16.65
N ALA A 418 9.03 11.94 -15.42
CA ALA A 418 9.96 11.95 -14.30
C ALA A 418 10.72 10.62 -14.17
N GLY A 419 12.06 10.68 -14.12
CA GLY A 419 12.93 9.51 -14.03
C GLY A 419 13.13 8.72 -15.33
N HIS A 420 12.64 9.18 -16.47
CA HIS A 420 12.93 8.61 -17.80
C HIS A 420 13.95 9.50 -18.53
N THR A 421 15.25 9.28 -18.31
CA THR A 421 16.33 10.07 -18.94
C THR A 421 16.83 9.42 -20.23
N GLN A 422 17.59 10.17 -21.05
CA GLN A 422 18.27 9.61 -22.22
C GLN A 422 19.26 8.51 -21.83
N ALA A 423 20.05 8.74 -20.78
CA ALA A 423 20.95 7.73 -20.21
C ALA A 423 20.22 6.44 -19.81
N ALA A 424 19.01 6.54 -19.26
CA ALA A 424 18.19 5.37 -18.93
C ALA A 424 17.70 4.61 -20.17
N SER A 425 17.42 5.32 -21.26
CA SER A 425 17.07 4.72 -22.56
C SER A 425 18.26 3.98 -23.17
N VAL A 426 19.45 4.59 -23.20
CA VAL A 426 20.70 3.96 -23.65
C VAL A 426 20.98 2.69 -22.84
N ARG A 427 20.83 2.76 -21.50
CA ARG A 427 20.95 1.59 -20.62
C ARG A 427 19.99 0.46 -20.99
N GLY A 428 18.74 0.81 -21.36
CA GLY A 428 17.78 -0.15 -21.89
C GLY A 428 18.30 -0.83 -23.15
N LYS A 429 18.79 -0.06 -24.12
CA LYS A 429 19.35 -0.58 -25.37
C LYS A 429 20.56 -1.49 -25.18
N VAL A 430 21.44 -1.19 -24.24
CA VAL A 430 22.55 -2.09 -23.88
C VAL A 430 22.03 -3.40 -23.30
N SER A 431 21.00 -3.34 -22.45
CA SER A 431 20.36 -4.56 -21.91
C SER A 431 19.71 -5.40 -22.99
N ASP A 432 18.99 -4.78 -23.93
CA ASP A 432 18.36 -5.46 -25.07
C ASP A 432 19.43 -6.12 -25.94
N TRP A 433 20.50 -5.39 -26.27
CA TRP A 433 21.64 -5.90 -27.02
C TRP A 433 22.32 -7.12 -26.36
N VAL A 434 22.48 -7.12 -25.02
CA VAL A 434 23.00 -8.29 -24.30
C VAL A 434 22.10 -9.52 -24.47
N ARG A 435 20.78 -9.34 -24.49
CA ARG A 435 19.81 -10.43 -24.67
C ARG A 435 19.75 -10.93 -26.11
N GLU A 436 19.67 -10.00 -27.05
CA GLU A 436 19.31 -10.28 -28.44
C GLU A 436 20.55 -10.58 -29.28
N THR A 437 21.63 -9.82 -29.09
CA THR A 437 22.83 -9.91 -29.93
C THR A 437 23.94 -10.72 -29.26
N ALA A 438 24.24 -10.45 -27.98
CA ALA A 438 25.22 -11.25 -27.23
C ALA A 438 24.65 -12.60 -26.75
N ASN A 439 23.35 -12.83 -26.96
CA ASN A 439 22.64 -14.09 -26.70
C ASN A 439 22.69 -14.60 -25.24
N VAL A 440 22.82 -13.70 -24.26
CA VAL A 440 22.73 -14.06 -22.84
C VAL A 440 21.27 -13.92 -22.38
N LYS A 441 20.45 -14.96 -22.58
CA LYS A 441 18.98 -14.91 -22.46
C LYS A 441 18.39 -15.35 -21.12
N ASP A 442 19.18 -15.89 -20.19
CA ASP A 442 18.66 -16.40 -18.91
C ASP A 442 17.92 -15.31 -18.12
N PRO A 443 16.60 -15.44 -17.89
CA PRO A 443 15.78 -14.41 -17.26
C PRO A 443 16.15 -14.14 -15.78
N ARG A 444 16.88 -15.06 -15.13
CA ARG A 444 17.33 -14.94 -13.73
C ARG A 444 18.51 -13.97 -13.58
N VAL A 445 19.18 -13.62 -14.69
CA VAL A 445 20.27 -12.64 -14.75
C VAL A 445 19.71 -11.29 -15.17
N GLN A 446 20.10 -10.20 -14.51
CA GLN A 446 19.73 -8.85 -14.95
C GLN A 446 20.93 -8.18 -15.60
N PRO A 447 20.97 -7.98 -16.94
CA PRO A 447 22.17 -7.50 -17.63
C PRO A 447 22.80 -6.24 -17.02
N ASN A 448 21.96 -5.26 -16.66
CA ASN A 448 22.38 -3.98 -16.08
C ASN A 448 22.96 -4.08 -14.65
N HIS A 449 22.79 -5.21 -13.95
CA HIS A 449 23.28 -5.44 -12.59
C HIS A 449 24.21 -6.65 -12.46
N ALA A 450 24.24 -7.52 -13.46
CA ALA A 450 25.03 -8.75 -13.45
C ALA A 450 26.54 -8.46 -13.45
N TRP A 451 27.00 -7.43 -14.15
CA TRP A 451 28.40 -6.98 -14.08
C TRP A 451 28.82 -6.57 -12.68
N ARG A 452 27.96 -5.84 -11.94
CA ARG A 452 28.24 -5.45 -10.55
C ARG A 452 28.38 -6.65 -9.62
N HIS A 453 27.55 -7.67 -9.82
CA HIS A 453 27.66 -8.94 -9.09
C HIS A 453 28.94 -9.68 -9.45
N ARG A 454 29.24 -9.77 -10.75
CA ARG A 454 30.46 -10.41 -11.25
C ARG A 454 31.72 -9.73 -10.74
N PHE A 455 31.80 -8.39 -10.78
CA PHE A 455 32.91 -7.63 -10.22
C PHE A 455 33.16 -8.02 -8.76
N LYS A 456 32.12 -8.13 -7.93
CA LYS A 456 32.29 -8.57 -6.54
C LYS A 456 32.75 -10.03 -6.42
N THR A 457 32.41 -10.90 -7.36
CA THR A 457 32.92 -12.27 -7.38
C THR A 457 34.41 -12.25 -7.71
N VAL A 458 34.78 -11.69 -8.86
CA VAL A 458 36.18 -11.63 -9.32
C VAL A 458 37.07 -10.88 -8.32
N ALA A 459 36.57 -9.79 -7.74
CA ALA A 459 37.30 -9.02 -6.73
C ALA A 459 37.58 -9.84 -5.45
N ARG A 460 36.73 -10.81 -5.10
CA ARG A 460 37.01 -11.73 -3.99
C ARG A 460 38.08 -12.74 -4.38
N ASP A 461 38.04 -13.22 -5.61
CA ASP A 461 39.00 -14.20 -6.12
C ASP A 461 40.45 -13.65 -6.13
N VAL A 462 40.60 -12.33 -6.24
CA VAL A 462 41.91 -11.63 -6.21
C VAL A 462 42.16 -10.84 -4.92
N ASP A 463 41.39 -11.11 -3.87
CA ASP A 463 41.57 -10.53 -2.52
C ASP A 463 41.60 -8.98 -2.50
N ILE A 464 40.63 -8.36 -3.16
CA ILE A 464 40.32 -6.94 -2.95
C ILE A 464 39.45 -6.86 -1.68
N SER A 465 39.85 -6.07 -0.70
CA SER A 465 39.03 -5.93 0.52
C SER A 465 37.63 -5.35 0.22
N VAL A 466 36.63 -5.80 0.98
CA VAL A 466 35.23 -5.36 0.85
C VAL A 466 35.10 -3.83 0.88
N HIS A 467 35.95 -3.15 1.64
CA HIS A 467 35.97 -1.69 1.73
C HIS A 467 36.34 -1.04 0.38
N TYR A 468 37.41 -1.49 -0.27
CA TYR A 468 37.77 -0.99 -1.60
C TYR A 468 36.73 -1.39 -2.65
N MET A 469 36.15 -2.59 -2.58
CA MET A 469 35.05 -2.96 -3.48
C MET A 469 33.86 -2.01 -3.35
N ALA A 470 33.48 -1.64 -2.12
CA ALA A 470 32.38 -0.74 -1.85
C ALA A 470 32.71 0.70 -2.28
N ALA A 471 33.93 1.18 -2.06
CA ALA A 471 34.40 2.48 -2.56
C ALA A 471 34.36 2.56 -4.10
N ILE A 472 34.92 1.58 -4.80
CA ILE A 472 34.91 1.50 -6.27
C ILE A 472 33.46 1.47 -6.82
N GLN A 473 32.60 0.66 -6.19
CA GLN A 473 31.23 0.48 -6.64
C GLN A 473 30.26 1.58 -6.17
N GLY A 474 30.63 2.44 -5.22
CA GLY A 474 29.73 3.40 -4.58
C GLY A 474 28.63 2.71 -3.77
N HIS A 475 29.01 1.81 -2.86
CA HIS A 475 28.14 1.28 -1.82
C HIS A 475 28.45 1.96 -0.49
N GLU A 476 27.43 2.44 0.21
CA GLU A 476 27.50 2.67 1.66
C GLU A 476 27.18 1.32 2.33
N ASP A 477 28.05 0.85 3.23
CA ASP A 477 27.85 -0.39 3.97
C ASP A 477 27.17 -0.18 5.34
N GLY A 478 26.84 1.08 5.68
CA GLY A 478 26.12 1.44 6.90
C GLY A 478 26.95 1.25 8.18
N THR A 479 28.24 0.95 8.06
CA THR A 479 29.17 0.89 9.18
C THR A 479 29.98 2.18 9.28
N SER A 480 30.06 2.76 10.48
CA SER A 480 30.75 4.02 10.79
C SER A 480 32.24 4.05 10.39
N ASN A 481 32.87 2.89 10.21
CA ASN A 481 34.28 2.79 9.82
C ASN A 481 34.57 3.28 8.39
N PHE A 482 33.56 3.52 7.56
CA PHE A 482 33.72 4.07 6.21
C PHE A 482 33.86 5.59 6.17
N GLU A 483 33.55 6.29 7.27
CA GLU A 483 33.51 7.75 7.32
C GLU A 483 34.87 8.38 7.69
N TYR A 484 35.84 7.58 8.17
CA TYR A 484 37.16 8.07 8.59
C TYR A 484 38.24 7.80 7.54
N GLY A 485 38.71 8.87 6.91
CA GLY A 485 39.76 8.84 5.87
C GLY A 485 39.21 8.61 4.46
N GLU A 486 40.03 8.94 3.45
CA GLU A 486 39.64 8.81 2.05
C GLU A 486 40.35 7.63 1.37
N PHE A 487 39.64 6.97 0.46
CA PHE A 487 40.27 6.02 -0.45
C PHE A 487 41.02 6.77 -1.56
N GLY A 488 42.30 7.05 -1.31
CA GLY A 488 43.15 7.75 -2.28
C GLY A 488 43.29 6.98 -3.61
N MET A 489 43.45 7.73 -4.70
CA MET A 489 43.54 7.20 -6.07
C MET A 489 44.56 6.07 -6.23
N LYS A 490 45.74 6.20 -5.62
CA LYS A 490 46.81 5.18 -5.67
C LYS A 490 46.38 3.85 -5.05
N ALA A 491 45.64 3.90 -3.93
CA ALA A 491 45.15 2.70 -3.26
C ALA A 491 44.04 2.03 -4.08
N LEU A 492 43.10 2.81 -4.61
CA LEU A 492 42.07 2.28 -5.51
C LEU A 492 42.68 1.65 -6.77
N TYR A 493 43.70 2.29 -7.34
CA TYR A 493 44.36 1.79 -8.55
C TYR A 493 45.13 0.50 -8.29
N ARG A 494 45.85 0.41 -7.16
CA ARG A 494 46.47 -0.84 -6.69
C ARG A 494 45.46 -1.99 -6.67
N GLU A 495 44.26 -1.76 -6.15
CA GLU A 495 43.21 -2.79 -6.13
C GLU A 495 42.66 -3.11 -7.52
N ILE A 496 42.45 -2.11 -8.38
CA ILE A 496 42.01 -2.33 -9.77
C ILE A 496 43.03 -3.19 -10.53
N LEU A 497 44.33 -3.00 -10.33
CA LEU A 497 45.39 -3.77 -10.98
C LEU A 497 45.41 -5.26 -10.61
N LYS A 498 44.76 -5.65 -9.51
CA LYS A 498 44.62 -7.08 -9.16
C LYS A 498 43.64 -7.82 -10.08
N LEU A 499 42.74 -7.11 -10.75
CA LEU A 499 41.74 -7.74 -11.61
C LEU A 499 42.39 -8.33 -12.86
N PRO A 500 42.03 -9.56 -13.26
CA PRO A 500 42.62 -10.18 -14.45
C PRO A 500 42.15 -9.48 -15.75
N LYS A 501 43.01 -9.53 -16.78
CA LYS A 501 42.59 -9.18 -18.14
C LYS A 501 41.54 -10.17 -18.63
N TYR A 502 40.53 -9.68 -19.35
CA TYR A 502 39.61 -10.55 -20.08
C TYR A 502 40.29 -11.02 -21.36
N ASP A 503 40.56 -12.31 -21.46
CA ASP A 503 41.01 -12.91 -22.72
C ASP A 503 39.82 -12.99 -23.69
N VAL A 504 39.72 -11.99 -24.56
CA VAL A 504 38.79 -11.93 -25.68
C VAL A 504 39.61 -12.02 -26.96
N ARG A 505 39.29 -13.00 -27.81
CA ARG A 505 39.85 -13.04 -29.16
C ARG A 505 39.21 -11.88 -29.94
N VAL A 506 40.01 -10.85 -30.23
CA VAL A 506 39.61 -9.71 -31.06
C VAL A 506 39.63 -10.12 -32.53
#